data_AF-A0A6B2GHD5-F1
#
_entry.id   AF-A0A6B2GHD5-F1
#
_cell.length_a   1.000
_cell.length_b   1.000
_cell.length_c   1.000
_cell.angle_alpha   90.00
_cell.angle_beta   90.00
_cell.angle_gamma   90.00
#
_symmetry.space_group_name_H-M   'P 1'
#
loop_
_entity.id
_entity.type
_entity.pdbx_description
1 polymer ?
#
loop_
_entity_poly.entity_id
_entity_poly.type
_entity_poly.pdbx_seq_one_letter_code
_entity_poly.pdbx_strand_id
1 'polypeptide(L)'
;TTEAGKNELLVKLKSFINTDFEIERQLAGIRPTVKDRKPLLGTHHQYKNIAIFNGLGTRGVMIAPYAASFLFKHLEFQDDLPKELAISRF
;
A
#
# COMPACT_ATOMS: atom_id res chain seq x y z
N THR A 1 10.97 13.90 -8.73
CA THR A 1 9.86 14.22 -9.66
C THR A 1 10.44 14.48 -11.04
N THR A 2 9.65 14.45 -12.12
CA THR A 2 10.15 14.69 -13.48
C THR A 2 9.19 15.59 -14.26
N GLU A 3 9.71 16.34 -15.24
CA GLU A 3 8.92 17.16 -16.17
C GLU A 3 7.97 16.30 -17.00
N ALA A 4 8.43 15.13 -17.48
CA ALA A 4 7.59 14.19 -18.20
C ALA A 4 6.36 13.76 -17.38
N GLY A 5 6.55 13.40 -16.10
CA GLY A 5 5.44 13.00 -15.22
C GLY A 5 4.51 14.16 -14.87
N LYS A 6 5.03 15.39 -14.76
CA LYS A 6 4.21 16.59 -14.58
C LYS A 6 3.31 16.82 -15.80
N ASN A 7 3.88 16.80 -16.99
CA ASN A 7 3.15 17.02 -18.25
C ASN A 7 2.10 15.93 -18.49
N GLU A 8 2.40 14.67 -18.17
CA GLU A 8 1.43 13.57 -18.24
C GLU A 8 0.19 13.84 -17.37
N LEU A 9 0.39 14.26 -16.11
CA LEU A 9 -0.71 14.56 -15.20
C LEU A 9 -1.52 15.79 -15.66
N LEU A 10 -0.86 16.82 -16.21
CA LEU A 10 -1.53 18.03 -16.70
C LEU A 10 -2.41 17.74 -17.92
N VAL A 11 -1.92 16.95 -18.87
CA VAL A 11 -2.71 16.53 -20.05
C VAL A 11 -3.94 15.75 -19.62
N LYS A 12 -3.79 14.79 -18.70
CA LYS A 12 -4.91 14.01 -18.16
C LYS A 12 -5.89 14.88 -17.38
N LEU A 13 -5.42 15.78 -16.51
CA LEU A 13 -6.31 16.64 -15.72
C LEU A 13 -7.18 17.53 -16.63
N LYS A 14 -6.57 18.16 -17.64
CA LYS A 14 -7.29 19.02 -18.61
C LYS A 14 -8.33 18.28 -19.45
N SER A 15 -8.28 16.93 -19.54
CA SER A 15 -9.35 16.17 -20.18
C SER A 15 -10.58 15.94 -19.29
N PHE A 16 -10.46 16.17 -17.97
CA PHE A 16 -11.56 15.96 -17.01
C PHE A 16 -12.22 17.26 -16.53
N ILE A 17 -11.52 18.40 -16.56
CA ILE A 17 -12.01 19.68 -16.03
C ILE A 17 -11.80 20.83 -17.04
N ASN A 18 -12.71 21.81 -17.03
CA ASN A 18 -12.67 23.02 -17.87
C ASN A 18 -12.53 24.32 -17.06
N THR A 19 -11.98 24.24 -15.85
CA THR A 19 -11.77 25.41 -14.96
C THR A 19 -10.27 25.69 -14.82
N ASP A 20 -9.95 26.94 -14.51
CA ASP A 20 -8.59 27.34 -14.16
C ASP A 20 -8.15 26.66 -12.86
N PHE A 21 -6.86 26.34 -12.76
CA PHE A 21 -6.23 25.75 -11.60
C PHE A 21 -4.76 26.17 -11.51
N GLU A 22 -4.21 26.15 -10.30
CA GLU A 22 -2.79 26.36 -10.05
C GLU A 22 -2.12 25.09 -9.51
N ILE A 23 -0.82 24.96 -9.75
CA ILE A 23 -0.03 23.82 -9.27
C ILE A 23 0.66 24.23 -7.97
N GLU A 24 0.18 23.75 -6.83
CA GLU A 24 0.81 24.04 -5.53
C GLU A 24 2.12 23.29 -5.30
N ARG A 25 2.17 21.99 -5.66
CA ARG A 25 3.33 21.13 -5.41
C ARG A 25 3.36 19.91 -6.33
N GLN A 26 4.56 19.39 -6.58
CA GLN A 26 4.77 18.09 -7.20
C GLN A 26 5.47 17.14 -6.22
N LEU A 27 4.87 15.97 -5.97
CA LEU A 27 5.43 14.94 -5.10
C LEU A 27 5.58 13.62 -5.87
N ALA A 28 6.52 12.80 -5.41
CA ALA A 28 6.69 11.42 -5.88
C ALA A 28 6.75 10.48 -4.68
N GLY A 29 6.14 9.31 -4.80
CA GLY A 29 6.12 8.29 -3.76
C GLY A 29 6.32 6.90 -4.35
N ILE A 30 7.02 6.04 -3.61
CA ILE A 30 7.21 4.64 -3.97
C ILE A 30 6.12 3.83 -3.29
N ARG A 31 5.46 2.97 -4.04
CA ARG A 31 4.38 2.11 -3.53
C ARG A 31 4.91 0.69 -3.33
N PRO A 32 5.01 0.18 -2.10
CA PRO A 32 5.34 -1.21 -1.88
C PRO A 32 4.16 -2.07 -2.35
N THR A 33 4.36 -2.76 -3.46
CA THR A 33 3.32 -3.53 -4.15
C THR A 33 3.81 -4.94 -4.37
N VAL A 34 2.91 -5.91 -4.23
CA VAL A 34 3.15 -7.33 -4.52
C VAL A 34 2.33 -7.78 -5.72
N LYS A 35 2.73 -8.89 -6.35
CA LYS A 35 2.15 -9.37 -7.62
C LYS A 35 0.63 -9.61 -7.53
N ASP A 36 0.15 -10.11 -6.41
CA ASP A 36 -1.26 -10.39 -6.15
C ASP A 36 -2.04 -9.18 -5.60
N ARG A 37 -1.36 -8.05 -5.34
CA ARG A 37 -1.92 -6.80 -4.80
C ARG A 37 -2.62 -6.98 -3.43
N LYS A 38 -2.27 -8.00 -2.67
CA LYS A 38 -2.77 -8.23 -1.30
C LYS A 38 -1.69 -7.87 -0.27
N PRO A 39 -2.04 -7.30 0.89
CA PRO A 39 -1.05 -7.06 1.95
C PRO A 39 -0.26 -8.31 2.36
N LEU A 40 0.95 -8.08 2.85
CA LEU A 40 1.83 -9.09 3.44
C LEU A 40 1.87 -8.90 4.95
N LEU A 41 1.30 -9.84 5.69
CA LEU A 41 1.18 -9.86 7.15
C LEU A 41 1.79 -11.14 7.74
N GLY A 42 2.42 -11.04 8.91
CA GLY A 42 2.87 -12.19 9.69
C GLY A 42 4.21 -11.96 10.37
N THR A 43 4.73 -12.98 11.05
CA THR A 43 6.02 -12.92 11.76
C THR A 43 7.14 -13.54 10.94
N HIS A 44 8.36 -13.01 11.02
CA HIS A 44 9.53 -13.59 10.38
C HIS A 44 9.72 -15.06 10.82
N HIS A 45 10.02 -15.96 9.88
CA HIS A 45 10.07 -17.40 10.17
C HIS A 45 11.13 -17.75 11.24
N GLN A 46 12.29 -17.08 11.19
CA GLN A 46 13.39 -17.26 12.14
C GLN A 46 13.32 -16.38 13.39
N TYR A 47 12.73 -15.18 13.29
CA TYR A 47 12.80 -14.16 14.33
C TYR A 47 11.38 -13.80 14.79
N LYS A 48 10.92 -14.40 15.90
CA LYS A 48 9.52 -14.30 16.37
C LYS A 48 9.12 -12.91 16.86
N ASN A 49 10.10 -12.08 17.20
CA ASN A 49 9.90 -10.68 17.60
C ASN A 49 9.87 -9.69 16.43
N ILE A 50 9.93 -10.17 15.18
CA ILE A 50 9.83 -9.33 13.97
C ILE A 50 8.51 -9.63 13.27
N ALA A 51 7.67 -8.61 13.15
CA ALA A 51 6.42 -8.64 12.39
C ALA A 51 6.56 -7.88 11.06
N ILE A 52 5.89 -8.38 10.02
CA ILE A 52 5.84 -7.80 8.69
C ILE A 52 4.44 -7.24 8.47
N PHE A 53 4.38 -5.99 8.02
CA PHE A 53 3.18 -5.32 7.54
C PHE A 53 3.57 -4.51 6.30
N ASN A 54 3.36 -5.08 5.11
CA ASN A 54 3.79 -4.44 3.87
C ASN A 54 2.89 -4.79 2.68
N GLY A 55 3.29 -4.41 1.47
CA GLY A 55 2.61 -4.80 0.23
C GLY A 55 1.26 -4.13 0.02
N LEU A 56 1.06 -2.93 0.59
CA LEU A 56 -0.24 -2.25 0.64
C LEU A 56 -0.70 -1.65 -0.70
N GLY A 57 0.22 -1.49 -1.66
CA GLY A 57 -0.10 -1.09 -3.03
C GLY A 57 -0.77 0.29 -3.13
N THR A 58 -1.62 0.46 -4.16
CA THR A 58 -2.28 1.74 -4.49
C THR A 58 -3.41 2.12 -3.54
N ARG A 59 -3.92 1.17 -2.76
CA ARG A 59 -5.05 1.34 -1.84
C ARG A 59 -4.62 1.27 -0.37
N GLY A 60 -3.34 1.51 -0.09
CA GLY A 60 -2.78 1.26 1.23
C GLY A 60 -3.45 2.02 2.36
N VAL A 61 -3.84 3.28 2.15
CA VAL A 61 -4.56 4.07 3.16
C VAL A 61 -5.90 3.43 3.54
N MET A 62 -6.64 2.89 2.58
CA MET A 62 -7.93 2.25 2.83
C MET A 62 -7.78 0.86 3.44
N ILE A 63 -6.76 0.10 3.02
CA ILE A 63 -6.58 -1.30 3.42
C ILE A 63 -5.83 -1.41 4.76
N ALA A 64 -4.98 -0.45 5.11
CA ALA A 64 -4.13 -0.52 6.29
C ALA A 64 -4.91 -0.75 7.59
N PRO A 65 -6.01 -0.03 7.92
CA PRO A 65 -6.74 -0.30 9.17
C PRO A 65 -7.31 -1.71 9.24
N TYR A 66 -7.83 -2.21 8.12
CA TYR A 66 -8.35 -3.58 8.02
C TYR A 66 -7.24 -4.62 8.20
N ALA A 67 -6.12 -4.48 7.47
CA ALA A 67 -4.97 -5.36 7.58
C ALA A 67 -4.31 -5.34 8.97
N ALA A 68 -4.25 -4.16 9.61
CA ALA A 68 -3.76 -3.99 10.97
C ALA A 68 -4.55 -4.80 11.98
N SER A 69 -5.88 -4.87 11.83
CA SER A 69 -6.73 -5.65 12.72
C SER A 69 -6.42 -7.15 12.70
N PHE A 70 -6.09 -7.72 11.52
CA PHE A 70 -5.67 -9.13 11.41
C PHE A 70 -4.31 -9.35 12.05
N LEU A 71 -3.34 -8.48 11.76
CA LEU A 71 -2.01 -8.65 12.32
C LEU A 71 -2.03 -8.51 13.85
N PHE A 72 -2.80 -7.56 14.39
CA PHE A 72 -2.98 -7.42 15.83
C PHE A 72 -3.54 -8.69 16.46
N LYS A 73 -4.64 -9.23 15.91
CA LYS A 73 -5.23 -10.47 16.43
C LYS A 73 -4.29 -11.66 16.34
N HIS A 74 -3.53 -11.76 15.26
CA HIS A 74 -2.52 -12.80 15.08
C HIS A 74 -1.41 -12.71 16.13
N LEU A 75 -0.92 -11.51 16.42
CA LEU A 75 0.17 -11.31 17.39
C LEU A 75 -0.30 -11.49 18.84
N GLU A 76 -1.45 -10.93 19.20
CA GLU A 76 -1.95 -10.90 20.58
C GLU A 76 -2.68 -12.19 20.98
N PHE A 77 -3.51 -12.73 20.08
CA PHE A 77 -4.41 -13.84 20.39
C PHE A 77 -4.04 -15.14 19.68
N GLN A 78 -2.98 -15.14 18.86
CA GLN A 78 -2.55 -16.30 18.05
C GLN A 78 -3.61 -16.74 17.02
N ASP A 79 -4.49 -15.82 16.59
CA ASP A 79 -5.46 -16.08 15.52
C ASP A 79 -4.74 -16.37 14.19
N ASP A 80 -5.28 -17.29 13.40
CA ASP A 80 -4.76 -17.58 12.06
C ASP A 80 -4.95 -16.40 11.11
N LEU A 81 -3.91 -16.08 10.33
CA LEU A 81 -4.01 -15.12 9.24
C LEU A 81 -4.72 -15.75 8.02
N PRO A 82 -5.59 -15.00 7.33
CA PRO A 82 -6.07 -15.44 6.01
C PRO A 82 -4.89 -15.76 5.09
N LYS A 83 -4.96 -16.89 4.37
CA LYS A 83 -3.88 -17.34 3.48
C LYS A 83 -3.45 -16.28 2.46
N GLU A 84 -4.40 -15.46 2.00
CA GLU A 84 -4.16 -14.37 1.06
C GLU A 84 -3.47 -13.14 1.67
N LEU A 85 -3.38 -13.04 3.00
CA LEU A 85 -2.70 -11.97 3.72
C LEU A 85 -1.39 -12.45 4.37
N ALA A 86 -1.27 -13.75 4.64
CA ALA A 86 -0.07 -14.34 5.23
C ALA A 86 1.16 -14.16 4.33
N ILE A 87 2.30 -13.81 4.93
CA ILE A 87 3.59 -13.71 4.22
C ILE A 87 4.09 -15.07 3.72
N SER A 88 3.67 -16.17 4.35
CA SER A 88 4.06 -17.55 4.02
C SER A 88 3.52 -18.04 2.68
N ARG A 89 2.71 -17.24 1.98
CA ARG A 89 2.29 -17.52 0.60
C ARG A 89 3.39 -17.25 -0.43
N PHE A 90 4.56 -16.75 0.01
CA PHE A 90 5.76 -16.49 -0.78
C PHE A 90 6.99 -17.13 -0.11
#